data_AF-A0A916LF67-F1
#
_entry.id   AF-A0A916LF67-F1
#
_cell.length_a   1.000
_cell.length_b   1.000
_cell.length_c   1.000
_cell.angle_alpha   90.00
_cell.angle_beta   90.00
_cell.angle_gamma   90.00
#
_symmetry.space_group_name_H-M   'P 1'
#
loop_
_entity.id
_entity.type
_entity.pdbx_description
1 polymer ?
#
loop_
_entity_poly.entity_id
_entity_poly.type
_entity_poly.pdbx_seq_one_letter_code
_entity_poly.pdbx_strand_id
1 'polypeptide(L)'
;MRRSHRDALATQRMLARLRSQQRLAFFADIHMIAVLTENPDSAADFITSTLGDLESASPQLLTTVLTYINEQCNASRAAHVLHTHRNTLLRRLETAQRLLPRPLDHTIIQVAVAISALQWRGSQTSDPVETPVEGITSPPPESLGRRRSRLAQLER
;
A
#
# COMPACT_ATOMS: atom_id res chain seq x y z
N MET A 1 -45.24 -5.30 16.05
CA MET A 1 -43.95 -5.97 15.74
C MET A 1 -43.24 -5.33 14.53
N ARG A 2 -42.90 -4.03 14.56
CA ARG A 2 -42.12 -3.36 13.50
C ARG A 2 -40.67 -3.05 13.89
N ARG A 3 -40.37 -3.06 15.19
CA ARG A 3 -39.03 -2.86 15.76
C ARG A 3 -38.11 -4.05 15.49
N SER A 4 -38.57 -5.26 15.79
CA SER A 4 -37.79 -6.50 15.58
C SER A 4 -37.38 -6.77 14.13
N HIS A 5 -38.20 -6.37 13.15
CA HIS A 5 -37.87 -6.53 11.72
C HIS A 5 -36.84 -5.49 11.26
N ARG A 6 -36.92 -4.25 11.77
CA ARG A 6 -35.90 -3.22 11.51
C ARG A 6 -34.56 -3.56 12.16
N ASP A 7 -34.59 -4.09 13.38
CA ASP A 7 -33.38 -4.55 14.07
C ASP A 7 -32.76 -5.75 13.34
N ALA A 8 -33.58 -6.74 12.94
CA ALA A 8 -33.11 -7.87 12.15
C ALA A 8 -32.46 -7.43 10.83
N LEU A 9 -33.07 -6.49 10.09
CA LEU A 9 -32.49 -5.95 8.85
C LEU A 9 -31.23 -5.09 9.10
N ALA A 10 -31.16 -4.37 10.21
CA ALA A 10 -29.97 -3.60 10.59
C ALA A 10 -28.82 -4.55 10.92
N THR A 11 -29.07 -5.59 11.73
CA THR A 11 -28.12 -6.65 12.05
C THR A 11 -27.69 -7.42 10.79
N GLN A 12 -28.62 -7.75 9.90
CA GLN A 12 -28.31 -8.48 8.66
C GLN A 12 -27.43 -7.63 7.72
N ARG A 13 -27.67 -6.32 7.62
CA ARG A 13 -26.81 -5.38 6.87
C ARG A 13 -25.45 -5.22 7.53
N MET A 14 -25.38 -5.19 8.86
CA MET A 14 -24.13 -5.08 9.61
C MET A 14 -23.28 -6.35 9.44
N LEU A 15 -23.90 -7.52 9.53
CA LEU A 15 -23.27 -8.82 9.30
C LEU A 15 -22.83 -8.99 7.85
N ALA A 16 -23.63 -8.54 6.88
CA ALA A 16 -23.23 -8.54 5.46
C ALA A 16 -22.00 -7.66 5.21
N ARG A 17 -21.92 -6.49 5.85
CA ARG A 17 -20.75 -5.59 5.78
C ARG A 17 -19.50 -6.20 6.39
N LEU A 18 -19.62 -6.80 7.58
CA LEU A 18 -18.52 -7.50 8.23
C LEU A 18 -18.02 -8.66 7.36
N ARG A 19 -18.92 -9.45 6.78
CA ARG A 19 -18.57 -10.55 5.89
C ARG A 19 -17.93 -10.10 4.58
N SER A 20 -18.38 -9.00 3.99
CA SER A 20 -17.73 -8.45 2.78
C SER A 20 -16.35 -7.89 3.07
N GLN A 21 -16.19 -7.18 4.20
CA GLN A 21 -14.88 -6.66 4.63
C GLN A 21 -13.92 -7.78 4.97
N GLN A 22 -14.39 -8.80 5.71
CA GLN A 22 -13.60 -10.02 5.94
C GLN A 22 -13.25 -10.69 4.62
N ARG A 23 -14.19 -10.85 3.69
CA ARG A 23 -13.90 -11.53 2.42
C ARG A 23 -12.92 -10.76 1.54
N LEU A 24 -12.98 -9.43 1.53
CA LEU A 24 -11.99 -8.57 0.87
C LEU A 24 -10.62 -8.65 1.54
N ALA A 25 -10.58 -8.59 2.88
CA ALA A 25 -9.35 -8.74 3.65
C ALA A 25 -8.73 -10.14 3.46
N PHE A 26 -9.51 -11.21 3.62
CA PHE A 26 -9.06 -12.58 3.39
C PHE A 26 -8.63 -12.84 1.95
N PHE A 27 -9.32 -12.25 0.96
CA PHE A 27 -8.90 -12.39 -0.44
C PHE A 27 -7.60 -11.62 -0.70
N ALA A 28 -7.45 -10.41 -0.16
CA ALA A 28 -6.20 -9.67 -0.22
C ALA A 28 -5.07 -10.43 0.48
N ASP A 29 -5.27 -10.91 1.71
CA ASP A 29 -4.23 -11.54 2.53
C ASP A 29 -3.77 -12.91 1.99
N ILE A 30 -4.70 -13.78 1.56
CA ILE A 30 -4.35 -15.15 1.10
C ILE A 30 -3.79 -15.14 -0.34
N HIS A 31 -4.27 -14.24 -1.20
CA HIS A 31 -3.77 -14.17 -2.59
C HIS A 31 -2.48 -13.34 -2.70
N MET A 32 -2.26 -12.37 -1.80
CA MET A 32 -1.01 -11.62 -1.68
C MET A 32 0.14 -12.53 -1.21
N ILE A 33 -0.09 -13.47 -0.29
CA ILE A 33 0.93 -14.48 0.06
C ILE A 33 1.20 -15.43 -1.12
N ALA A 34 0.18 -15.94 -1.79
CA ALA A 34 0.39 -16.90 -2.91
C ALA A 34 1.11 -16.29 -4.12
N VAL A 35 0.79 -15.04 -4.50
CA VAL A 35 1.41 -14.35 -5.64
C VAL A 35 2.81 -13.83 -5.32
N LEU A 36 3.08 -13.44 -4.06
CA LEU A 36 4.38 -12.91 -3.65
C LEU A 36 5.41 -13.99 -3.29
N THR A 37 5.00 -15.22 -2.95
CA THR A 37 5.94 -16.23 -2.40
C THR A 37 6.52 -17.17 -3.45
N GLU A 38 5.94 -17.29 -4.66
CA GLU A 38 6.41 -18.27 -5.66
C GLU A 38 7.04 -17.69 -6.94
N ASN A 39 6.65 -16.50 -7.42
CA ASN A 39 7.24 -15.94 -8.65
C ASN A 39 6.99 -14.41 -8.82
N PRO A 40 8.00 -13.54 -8.65
CA PRO A 40 7.84 -12.09 -8.81
C PRO A 40 7.48 -11.64 -10.23
N ASP A 41 7.88 -12.38 -11.26
CA ASP A 41 7.53 -12.08 -12.67
C ASP A 41 6.04 -12.35 -12.91
N SER A 42 5.50 -13.42 -12.30
CA SER A 42 4.05 -13.70 -12.36
C SER A 42 3.19 -12.64 -11.67
N ALA A 43 3.73 -11.99 -10.64
CA ALA A 43 3.05 -10.88 -9.97
C ALA A 43 3.01 -9.62 -10.85
N ALA A 44 4.11 -9.29 -11.52
CA ALA A 44 4.18 -8.18 -12.46
C ALA A 44 3.21 -8.38 -13.64
N ASP A 45 3.25 -9.57 -14.26
CA ASP A 45 2.34 -9.93 -15.35
C ASP A 45 0.87 -9.87 -14.93
N PHE A 46 0.55 -10.32 -13.71
CA PHE A 46 -0.80 -10.20 -13.16
C PHE A 46 -1.24 -8.75 -13.00
N ILE A 47 -0.38 -7.88 -12.44
CA ILE A 47 -0.67 -6.46 -12.24
C ILE A 47 -0.93 -5.80 -13.60
N THR A 48 -0.01 -5.96 -14.55
CA THR A 48 -0.11 -5.33 -15.87
C THR A 48 -1.31 -5.83 -16.66
N SER A 49 -1.57 -7.15 -16.67
CA SER A 49 -2.73 -7.71 -17.37
C SER A 49 -4.09 -7.37 -16.73
N THR A 50 -4.10 -7.03 -15.44
CA THR A 50 -5.31 -6.67 -14.70
C THR A 50 -5.61 -5.18 -14.74
N LEU A 51 -4.58 -4.33 -14.55
CA LEU A 51 -4.74 -2.88 -14.45
C LEU A 51 -4.58 -2.14 -15.78
N GLY A 52 -3.79 -2.68 -16.72
CA GLY A 52 -3.48 -1.98 -17.97
C GLY A 52 -2.95 -0.58 -17.72
N ASP A 53 -3.51 0.42 -18.42
CA ASP A 53 -3.09 1.82 -18.26
C ASP A 53 -3.34 2.36 -16.85
N LEU A 54 -4.25 1.75 -16.08
CA LEU A 54 -4.52 2.14 -14.69
C LEU A 54 -3.30 1.92 -13.79
N GLU A 55 -2.40 0.99 -14.14
CA GLU A 55 -1.17 0.73 -13.38
C GLU A 55 -0.33 2.01 -13.22
N SER A 56 -0.24 2.80 -14.29
CA SER A 56 0.52 4.05 -14.35
C SER A 56 -0.23 5.28 -13.85
N ALA A 57 -1.49 5.11 -13.43
CA ALA A 57 -2.33 6.23 -13.02
C ALA A 57 -1.84 6.88 -11.73
N SER A 58 -2.35 8.09 -11.45
CA SER A 58 -1.98 8.80 -10.24
C SER A 58 -2.34 7.98 -8.98
N PRO A 59 -1.53 8.06 -7.91
CA PRO A 59 -1.84 7.40 -6.64
C PRO A 59 -3.23 7.77 -6.10
N GLN A 60 -3.68 9.00 -6.35
CA GLN A 60 -5.01 9.45 -5.97
C GLN A 60 -6.13 8.67 -6.69
N LEU A 61 -5.95 8.32 -7.97
CA LEU A 61 -6.92 7.54 -8.72
C LEU A 61 -6.95 6.09 -8.21
N LEU A 62 -5.79 5.49 -8.00
CA LEU A 62 -5.66 4.14 -7.41
C LEU A 62 -6.35 4.06 -6.03
N THR A 63 -6.06 5.02 -5.14
CA THR A 63 -6.72 5.12 -3.83
C THR A 63 -8.23 5.32 -3.96
N THR A 64 -8.70 6.08 -4.96
CA THR A 64 -10.13 6.27 -5.21
C THR A 64 -10.81 4.95 -5.56
N VAL A 65 -10.23 4.18 -6.48
CA VAL A 65 -10.76 2.87 -6.90
C VAL A 65 -10.75 1.89 -5.74
N LEU A 66 -9.63 1.76 -5.03
CA LEU A 66 -9.51 0.83 -3.90
C LEU A 66 -10.50 1.18 -2.78
N THR A 67 -10.66 2.47 -2.47
CA THR A 67 -11.64 2.92 -1.46
C THR A 67 -13.07 2.64 -1.90
N TYR A 68 -13.38 2.85 -3.18
CA TYR A 68 -14.69 2.51 -3.74
C TYR A 68 -15.01 1.02 -3.60
N ILE A 69 -14.04 0.15 -3.89
CA ILE A 69 -14.19 -1.30 -3.74
C ILE A 69 -14.38 -1.67 -2.26
N ASN A 70 -13.55 -1.13 -1.37
CA ASN A 70 -13.63 -1.36 0.08
C ASN A 70 -14.97 -0.90 0.68
N GLU A 71 -15.55 0.16 0.14
CA GLU A 71 -16.89 0.63 0.48
C GLU A 71 -18.01 -0.09 -0.30
N GLN A 72 -17.76 -1.32 -0.78
CA GLN A 72 -18.72 -2.19 -1.47
C GLN A 72 -19.35 -1.52 -2.71
N CYS A 73 -18.53 -0.82 -3.49
CA CYS A 73 -19.00 -0.08 -4.66
C CYS A 73 -20.05 0.99 -4.33
N ASN A 74 -20.03 1.53 -3.11
CA ASN A 74 -20.89 2.64 -2.71
C ASN A 74 -20.19 3.98 -2.90
N ALA A 75 -20.48 4.65 -4.01
CA ALA A 75 -19.87 5.93 -4.36
C ALA A 75 -20.08 7.03 -3.30
N SER A 76 -21.25 7.08 -2.66
CA SER A 76 -21.51 8.11 -1.64
C SER A 76 -20.67 7.89 -0.38
N ARG A 77 -20.52 6.63 0.05
CA ARG A 77 -19.67 6.29 1.19
C ARG A 77 -18.19 6.47 0.89
N ALA A 78 -17.73 6.01 -0.27
CA ALA A 78 -16.36 6.22 -0.71
C ALA A 78 -16.01 7.71 -0.80
N ALA A 79 -16.95 8.54 -1.29
CA ALA A 79 -16.75 9.98 -1.39
C ALA A 79 -16.63 10.62 -0.01
N HIS A 80 -17.45 10.17 0.96
CA HIS A 80 -17.34 10.59 2.35
C HIS A 80 -16.00 10.19 2.98
N VAL A 81 -15.55 8.94 2.79
CA VAL A 81 -14.25 8.46 3.30
C VAL A 81 -13.08 9.25 2.71
N LEU A 82 -13.16 9.57 1.42
CA LEU A 82 -12.13 10.35 0.71
C LEU A 82 -12.28 11.87 0.88
N HIS A 83 -13.24 12.33 1.69
CA HIS A 83 -13.54 13.74 1.90
C HIS A 83 -13.70 14.52 0.57
N THR A 84 -14.35 13.90 -0.41
CA THR A 84 -14.59 14.48 -1.73
C THR A 84 -16.07 14.51 -2.06
N HIS A 85 -16.45 15.32 -3.05
CA HIS A 85 -17.83 15.35 -3.52
C HIS A 85 -18.15 14.11 -4.36
N ARG A 86 -19.38 13.58 -4.23
CA ARG A 86 -19.82 12.37 -4.95
C ARG A 86 -19.59 12.46 -6.46
N ASN A 87 -19.88 13.61 -7.07
CA ASN A 87 -19.70 13.78 -8.52
C ASN A 87 -18.23 13.74 -8.93
N THR A 88 -17.33 14.28 -8.08
CA THR A 88 -15.89 14.22 -8.31
C THR A 88 -15.40 12.77 -8.26
N LEU A 89 -15.89 11.99 -7.29
CA LEU A 89 -15.60 10.57 -7.21
C LEU A 89 -16.10 9.80 -8.43
N LEU A 90 -17.34 10.03 -8.87
CA LEU A 90 -17.88 9.36 -10.06
C LEU A 90 -17.06 9.66 -11.31
N ARG A 91 -16.66 10.92 -11.53
CA ARG A 91 -15.79 11.29 -12.66
C ARG A 91 -14.44 10.57 -12.59
N ARG A 92 -13.87 10.40 -11.40
CA ARG A 92 -12.64 9.63 -11.20
C ARG A 92 -12.85 8.15 -11.51
N LEU A 93 -13.95 7.56 -11.05
CA LEU A 93 -14.28 6.16 -11.35
C LEU A 93 -14.50 5.93 -12.85
N GLU A 94 -15.15 6.86 -13.55
CA GLU A 94 -15.29 6.82 -15.01
C GLU A 94 -13.92 6.89 -15.70
N THR A 95 -12.99 7.71 -15.19
CA THR A 95 -11.60 7.72 -15.68
C THR A 95 -10.92 6.37 -15.45
N ALA A 96 -11.03 5.80 -14.26
CA ALA A 96 -10.45 4.49 -13.98
C ALA A 96 -11.03 3.39 -14.88
N GLN A 97 -12.34 3.40 -15.10
CA GLN A 97 -13.02 2.45 -15.99
C GLN A 97 -12.48 2.48 -17.42
N ARG A 98 -12.10 3.67 -17.93
CA ARG A 98 -11.51 3.80 -19.27
C ARG A 98 -10.08 3.27 -19.37
N LEU A 99 -9.36 3.25 -18.26
CA LEU A 99 -7.97 2.78 -18.20
C LEU A 99 -7.87 1.27 -17.98
N LEU A 100 -8.94 0.65 -17.48
CA LEU A 100 -8.97 -0.79 -17.23
C LEU A 100 -9.11 -1.58 -18.55
N PRO A 101 -8.34 -2.67 -18.74
CA PRO A 101 -8.50 -3.58 -19.87
C PRO A 101 -9.86 -4.27 -19.92
N ARG A 102 -10.48 -4.45 -18.74
CA ARG A 102 -11.76 -5.12 -18.56
C ARG A 102 -12.66 -4.34 -17.61
N PRO A 103 -13.98 -4.35 -17.83
CA PRO A 103 -14.93 -3.65 -16.98
C PRO A 103 -14.77 -3.99 -15.48
N LEU A 104 -14.77 -2.95 -14.63
CA LEU A 104 -14.53 -3.10 -13.18
C LEU A 104 -15.54 -4.04 -12.52
N ASP A 105 -16.80 -4.04 -12.94
CA ASP A 105 -17.87 -4.90 -12.42
C ASP A 105 -17.58 -6.39 -12.54
N HIS A 106 -16.76 -6.80 -13.51
CA HIS A 106 -16.34 -8.20 -13.71
C HIS A 106 -14.97 -8.52 -13.09
N THR A 107 -14.21 -7.51 -12.69
CA THR A 107 -12.81 -7.67 -12.24
C THR A 107 -12.52 -7.03 -10.88
N ILE A 108 -13.55 -6.66 -10.11
CA ILE A 108 -13.46 -5.96 -8.80
C ILE A 108 -12.37 -6.55 -7.92
N ILE A 109 -12.39 -7.88 -7.77
CA ILE A 109 -11.52 -8.61 -6.86
C ILE A 109 -10.07 -8.57 -7.36
N GLN A 110 -9.85 -8.84 -8.64
CA GLN A 110 -8.54 -8.81 -9.28
C GLN A 110 -7.94 -7.41 -9.24
N VAL A 111 -8.73 -6.38 -9.55
CA VAL A 111 -8.31 -4.98 -9.50
C VAL A 111 -7.92 -4.57 -8.09
N ALA A 112 -8.70 -4.94 -7.06
CA ALA A 112 -8.34 -4.65 -5.68
C ALA A 112 -6.98 -5.26 -5.30
N VAL A 113 -6.77 -6.55 -5.62
CA VAL A 113 -5.51 -7.23 -5.33
C VAL A 113 -4.35 -6.63 -6.11
N ALA A 114 -4.52 -6.35 -7.40
CA ALA A 114 -3.47 -5.76 -8.22
C ALA A 114 -3.07 -4.36 -7.72
N ILE A 115 -4.04 -3.52 -7.31
CA ILE A 115 -3.74 -2.21 -6.71
C ILE A 115 -3.01 -2.37 -5.38
N SER A 116 -3.44 -3.28 -4.50
CA SER A 116 -2.77 -3.54 -3.22
C SER A 116 -1.33 -4.05 -3.42
N ALA A 117 -1.11 -4.97 -4.35
CA ALA A 117 0.22 -5.49 -4.68
C ALA A 117 1.12 -4.40 -5.27
N LEU A 118 0.59 -3.55 -6.16
CA LEU A 118 1.30 -2.40 -6.73
C LEU A 118 1.75 -1.41 -5.65
N GLN A 119 0.86 -1.07 -4.70
CA GLN A 119 1.17 -0.18 -3.58
C GLN A 119 2.24 -0.77 -2.65
N TRP A 120 2.18 -2.07 -2.37
CA TRP A 120 3.17 -2.76 -1.55
C TRP A 120 4.56 -2.78 -2.20
N ARG A 121 4.65 -3.00 -3.52
CA ARG A 121 5.93 -2.90 -4.25
C ARG A 121 6.51 -1.47 -4.20
N GLY A 122 5.65 -0.46 -4.29
CA GLY A 122 6.06 0.95 -4.13
C GLY A 122 6.65 1.26 -2.76
N SER A 123 6.10 0.69 -1.67
CA SER A 123 6.66 0.85 -0.33
C SER A 123 8.01 0.15 -0.16
N GLN A 124 8.22 -1.04 -0.74
CA GLN A 124 9.50 -1.75 -0.65
C GLN A 124 10.64 -1.05 -1.42
N THR A 125 10.31 -0.31 -2.48
CA THR A 125 11.31 0.44 -3.28
C THR A 125 11.75 1.73 -2.58
N SER A 126 11.04 2.15 -1.52
CA SER A 126 11.28 3.38 -0.76
C SER A 126 12.22 3.20 0.44
N ASP A 127 12.76 1.99 0.67
CA ASP A 127 13.82 1.74 1.66
C ASP A 127 15.21 1.90 1.01
N PRO A 128 15.91 3.04 1.15
CA PRO A 128 17.35 3.01 1.19
C PRO A 128 17.75 2.47 2.58
N VAL A 129 18.11 1.19 2.65
CA VAL A 129 18.90 0.69 3.77
C VAL A 129 20.25 1.40 3.73
N GLU A 130 20.35 2.56 4.38
CA GLU A 130 21.60 2.98 5.00
C GLU A 130 21.95 1.93 6.05
N THR A 131 22.89 1.06 5.72
CA THR A 131 23.56 0.20 6.70
C THR A 131 24.29 1.06 7.74
N PRO A 132 23.95 0.99 9.03
CA PRO A 132 24.86 1.42 10.08
C PRO A 132 25.82 0.25 10.33
N VAL A 133 27.04 0.33 9.81
CA VAL A 133 28.14 -0.54 10.24
C VAL A 133 28.77 0.10 11.46
N GLU A 134 28.33 -0.31 12.65
CA GLU A 134 29.03 0.01 13.91
C GLU A 134 29.28 -1.26 14.72
N GLY A 135 30.57 -1.50 15.04
CA GLY A 135 30.95 -2.23 16.24
C GLY A 135 31.87 -3.44 16.05
N ILE A 136 33.19 -3.21 15.96
CA ILE A 136 34.16 -4.05 16.69
C ILE A 136 35.06 -3.12 17.48
N THR A 137 34.77 -3.02 18.77
CA THR A 137 35.63 -2.44 19.80
C THR A 137 36.72 -3.43 20.21
N SER A 138 37.96 -2.98 20.30
CA SER A 138 38.91 -3.45 21.32
C SER A 138 39.98 -2.40 21.64
N PRO A 139 40.53 -2.41 22.87
CA PRO A 139 41.07 -1.26 23.60
C PRO A 139 42.58 -1.04 23.35
N PRO A 140 43.24 0.00 23.94
CA PRO A 140 44.52 0.52 23.47
C PRO A 140 45.72 -0.20 24.12
N PRO A 141 46.94 -0.05 23.56
CA PRO A 141 48.15 -0.16 24.34
C PRO A 141 48.83 1.21 24.51
N GLU A 142 48.82 1.72 25.73
CA GLU A 142 49.84 2.63 26.23
C GLU A 142 51.20 1.90 26.25
N SER A 143 52.24 2.51 25.66
CA SER A 143 53.37 3.06 26.42
C SER A 143 54.71 3.04 25.65
N LEU A 144 55.38 4.19 25.78
CA LEU A 144 56.84 4.38 25.88
C LEU A 144 57.71 4.18 24.64
N GLY A 145 58.02 5.32 24.01
CA GLY A 145 59.35 5.90 24.27
C GLY A 145 60.23 6.22 23.06
N ARG A 146 60.47 7.53 22.87
CA ARG A 146 61.77 8.23 22.68
C ARG A 146 61.55 9.46 21.80
N ARG A 147 61.43 10.64 22.40
CA ARG A 147 62.54 11.60 22.62
C ARG A 147 63.25 12.05 21.34
N ARG A 148 63.03 13.32 20.98
CA ARG A 148 64.02 14.39 20.72
C ARG A 148 63.24 15.62 20.25
N SER A 149 62.90 16.60 21.10
CA SER A 149 63.74 17.60 21.77
C SER A 149 64.52 18.52 20.82
N ARG A 150 64.28 19.83 21.01
CA ARG A 150 64.98 21.06 20.56
C ARG A 150 64.34 21.76 19.35
N LEU A 151 64.12 23.08 19.35
CA LEU A 151 64.50 24.19 20.24
C LEU A 151 63.72 25.48 19.84
N ALA A 152 63.58 26.39 20.83
CA ALA A 152 63.43 27.86 20.74
C ALA A 152 62.15 28.43 20.09
N GLN A 153 61.23 29.08 20.80
CA GLN A 153 61.27 30.44 21.42
C GLN A 153 61.51 31.60 20.44
N LEU A 154 60.45 32.42 20.31
CA LEU A 154 60.40 33.90 20.36
C LEU A 154 61.52 34.69 19.64
N GLU A 155 61.19 35.35 18.54
CA GLU A 155 61.19 36.82 18.40
C GLU A 155 60.61 37.23 17.03
N ARG A 156 59.90 38.37 17.05
CA ARG A 156 59.40 39.26 15.96
C ARG A 156 59.44 38.82 14.50
#